data_AF-A0A1B9AM36-F1
#
_entry.id   AF-A0A1B9AM36-F1
#
_cell.length_a   1.000
_cell.length_b   1.000
_cell.length_c   1.000
_cell.angle_alpha   90.00
_cell.angle_beta   90.00
_cell.angle_gamma   90.00
#
_symmetry.space_group_name_H-M   'P 1'
#
loop_
_entity.id
_entity.type
_entity.pdbx_description
1 polymer ?
#
loop_
_entity_poly.entity_id
_entity_poly.type
_entity_poly.pdbx_seq_one_letter_code
_entity_poly.pdbx_strand_id
1 'polypeptide(L)'
;MNTAQYIFNKLHLVARLIIIIVGIILVYGILMHLIEPSTFTNIGEGIWFTIESITTVGYGEIVPKTLLGRLTASTLILIGAAFVSYYYASMSSYVIKRQTALQLGSAIYTKRKHLIIVGWNECTKMLIDTWHKENPRRNIVIIDETLESHPMPDTHIFFLKNDSTNEQTWIHANVTESEFIILTADRSKTERASDLHVIASLLCIKGLYPEATCICEIMAPFQMKNAKRAGADRIIATNTIISQTIIETVEQEPSSR
;
A
#
# COMPACT_ATOMS: atom_id res chain seq x y z
N MET A 1 -4.81 6.39 -34.10
CA MET A 1 -3.90 6.29 -32.94
C MET A 1 -2.91 5.17 -33.25
N ASN A 2 -1.63 5.48 -33.51
CA ASN A 2 -0.67 4.50 -34.05
C ASN A 2 -0.47 3.32 -33.10
N THR A 3 -0.47 2.09 -33.62
CA THR A 3 -0.30 0.83 -32.86
C THR A 3 0.95 0.83 -31.97
N ALA A 4 2.02 1.49 -32.42
CA ALA A 4 3.24 1.71 -31.64
C ALA A 4 3.01 2.56 -30.38
N GLN A 5 2.16 3.59 -30.46
CA GLN A 5 1.83 4.47 -29.34
C GLN A 5 1.00 3.73 -28.27
N TYR A 6 0.14 2.80 -28.70
CA TYR A 6 -0.65 1.96 -27.80
C TYR A 6 0.22 0.99 -27.00
N ILE A 7 1.18 0.32 -27.67
CA ILE A 7 2.10 -0.64 -27.03
C ILE A 7 3.04 0.09 -26.06
N PHE A 8 3.55 1.26 -26.44
CA PHE A 8 4.41 2.12 -25.60
C PHE A 8 3.72 2.56 -24.30
N ASN A 9 2.41 2.83 -24.35
CA ASN A 9 1.62 3.23 -23.19
C ASN A 9 1.23 2.06 -22.27
N LYS A 10 1.30 0.81 -22.75
CA LYS A 10 1.07 -0.40 -21.94
C LYS A 10 2.34 -0.91 -21.23
N LEU A 11 3.52 -0.44 -21.60
CA LEU A 11 4.78 -0.81 -20.97
C LEU A 11 4.89 -0.21 -19.55
N HIS A 12 5.46 -0.98 -18.62
CA HIS A 12 5.77 -0.52 -17.27
C HIS A 12 6.64 0.76 -17.35
N LEU A 13 6.41 1.73 -16.48
CA LEU A 13 7.04 3.08 -16.56
C LEU A 13 8.57 3.01 -16.69
N VAL A 14 9.21 2.05 -16.03
CA VAL A 14 10.66 1.79 -16.08
C VAL A 14 11.11 1.37 -17.49
N ALA A 15 10.40 0.43 -18.13
CA ALA A 15 10.77 -0.04 -19.47
C ALA A 15 10.68 1.07 -20.51
N ARG A 16 9.66 1.93 -20.38
CA ARG A 16 9.48 3.10 -21.25
C ARG A 16 10.66 4.07 -21.17
N LEU A 17 11.16 4.32 -19.96
CA LEU A 17 12.31 5.20 -19.73
C LEU A 17 13.60 4.62 -20.32
N ILE A 18 13.84 3.31 -20.13
CA ILE A 18 15.00 2.63 -20.70
C ILE A 18 15.00 2.77 -22.23
N ILE A 19 13.86 2.57 -22.88
CA ILE A 19 13.74 2.71 -24.34
C ILE A 19 14.07 4.14 -24.79
N ILE A 20 13.59 5.16 -24.08
CA ILE A 20 13.88 6.57 -24.39
C ILE A 20 15.38 6.86 -24.26
N ILE A 21 16.01 6.42 -23.17
CA ILE A 21 17.45 6.62 -22.93
C ILE A 21 18.28 5.95 -24.03
N VAL A 22 17.98 4.69 -24.34
CA VAL A 22 18.66 3.96 -25.42
C VAL A 22 18.48 4.67 -26.76
N GLY A 23 17.27 5.18 -27.03
CA GLY A 23 17.00 5.99 -28.22
C GLY A 23 17.85 7.26 -28.29
N ILE A 24 17.95 8.03 -27.19
CA ILE A 24 18.78 9.23 -27.12
C ILE A 24 20.26 8.87 -27.35
N ILE A 25 20.75 7.80 -26.70
CA ILE A 25 22.14 7.34 -26.84
C ILE A 25 22.47 7.01 -28.29
N LEU A 26 21.61 6.24 -28.96
CA LEU A 26 21.82 5.85 -30.35
C LEU A 26 21.75 7.05 -31.30
N VAL A 27 20.75 7.92 -31.13
CA VAL A 27 20.57 9.10 -32.00
C VAL A 27 21.75 10.04 -31.87
N TYR A 28 22.15 10.42 -30.66
CA TYR A 28 23.28 11.33 -30.46
C TYR A 28 24.61 10.67 -30.80
N GLY A 29 24.79 9.39 -30.53
CA GLY A 29 26.00 8.68 -30.93
C GLY A 29 26.21 8.65 -32.45
N ILE A 30 25.13 8.41 -33.20
CA ILE A 30 25.16 8.49 -34.67
C ILE A 30 25.40 9.94 -35.13
N LEU A 31 24.70 10.92 -34.55
CA LEU A 31 24.86 12.34 -34.92
C LEU A 31 26.29 12.84 -34.70
N MET A 32 26.95 12.48 -33.61
CA MET A 32 28.33 12.90 -33.33
C MET A 32 29.31 12.35 -34.37
N HIS A 33 29.16 11.08 -34.78
CA HIS A 33 29.94 10.49 -35.87
C HIS A 33 29.69 11.19 -37.20
N LEU A 34 28.44 11.51 -37.52
CA LEU A 34 28.09 12.19 -38.79
C LEU A 34 28.58 13.64 -38.85
N ILE A 35 28.53 14.36 -37.73
CA ILE A 35 28.89 15.79 -37.66
C ILE A 35 30.40 15.98 -37.58
N GLU A 36 31.11 15.10 -36.86
CA GLU A 36 32.55 15.23 -36.64
C GLU A 36 33.29 13.88 -36.78
N PRO A 37 33.29 13.28 -38.00
CA PRO A 37 33.84 11.94 -38.24
C PRO A 37 35.35 11.84 -38.00
N SER A 38 36.07 12.98 -38.02
CA SER A 38 37.50 13.03 -37.70
C SER A 38 37.80 12.85 -36.22
N THR A 39 36.84 13.16 -35.34
CA THR A 39 36.98 13.05 -33.88
C THR A 39 36.26 11.82 -33.35
N PHE A 40 35.09 11.49 -33.92
CA PHE A 40 34.34 10.27 -33.63
C PHE A 40 34.49 9.34 -34.83
N THR A 41 35.50 8.48 -34.84
CA THR A 41 35.89 7.66 -36.00
C THR A 41 34.88 6.58 -36.36
N ASN A 42 34.08 6.16 -35.38
CA ASN A 42 33.00 5.18 -35.53
C ASN A 42 31.81 5.56 -34.62
N ILE A 43 30.64 4.95 -34.88
CA ILE A 43 29.41 5.20 -34.11
C ILE A 43 29.59 4.82 -32.62
N GLY A 44 30.43 3.82 -32.33
CA GLY A 44 30.71 3.37 -30.97
C GLY A 44 31.35 4.47 -30.11
N GLU A 45 32.28 5.24 -30.65
CA GLU A 45 32.88 6.40 -29.97
C GLU A 45 31.86 7.51 -29.69
N GLY A 46 30.94 7.75 -30.63
CA GLY A 46 29.83 8.70 -30.42
C GLY A 46 28.86 8.21 -29.34
N ILE A 47 28.56 6.91 -29.31
CA ILE A 47 27.73 6.28 -28.26
C ILE A 47 28.43 6.40 -26.90
N TRP A 48 29.74 6.10 -26.84
CA TRP A 48 30.54 6.21 -25.62
C TRP A 48 30.51 7.63 -25.06
N PHE A 49 30.80 8.62 -25.90
CA PHE A 49 30.70 10.04 -25.54
C PHE A 49 29.31 10.42 -25.01
N THR A 50 28.26 9.89 -25.65
CA THR A 50 26.89 10.14 -25.24
C THR A 50 26.57 9.55 -23.87
N ILE A 51 27.05 8.33 -23.59
CA ILE A 51 26.89 7.66 -22.31
C ILE A 51 27.61 8.42 -21.20
N GLU A 52 28.89 8.76 -21.36
CA GLU A 52 29.65 9.47 -20.33
C GLU A 52 29.07 10.87 -20.06
N SER A 53 28.49 11.52 -21.08
CA SER A 53 27.86 12.83 -20.97
C SER A 53 26.53 12.78 -20.21
N ILE A 54 25.62 11.86 -20.57
CA ILE A 54 24.30 11.73 -19.92
C ILE A 54 24.44 11.23 -18.48
N THR A 55 25.38 10.31 -18.23
CA THR A 55 25.66 9.79 -16.88
C THR A 55 26.43 10.78 -16.01
N THR A 56 26.83 11.93 -16.56
CA THR A 56 27.63 12.97 -15.88
C THR A 56 29.00 12.50 -15.39
N VAL A 57 29.50 11.38 -15.93
CA VAL A 57 30.85 10.86 -15.61
C VAL A 57 31.91 11.70 -16.31
N GLY A 58 31.74 11.92 -17.62
CA GLY A 58 32.58 12.80 -18.44
C GLY A 58 34.09 12.53 -18.33
N TYR A 59 34.56 11.37 -18.78
CA TYR A 59 36.00 11.06 -18.78
C TYR A 59 36.80 12.03 -19.65
N GLY A 60 36.17 12.56 -20.71
CA GLY A 60 36.76 13.61 -21.55
C GLY A 60 37.83 13.09 -22.51
N GLU A 61 37.86 11.78 -22.74
CA GLU A 61 38.79 11.13 -23.66
C GLU A 61 38.53 11.54 -25.13
N ILE A 62 37.26 11.63 -25.51
CA ILE A 62 36.82 12.04 -26.85
C ILE A 62 35.79 13.16 -26.69
N VAL A 63 36.11 14.35 -27.19
CA VAL A 63 35.25 15.55 -27.05
C VAL A 63 35.13 16.30 -28.38
N PRO A 64 33.98 16.89 -28.70
CA PRO A 64 33.80 17.63 -29.95
C PRO A 64 34.69 18.88 -30.02
N LYS A 65 35.37 19.04 -31.15
CA LYS A 65 36.29 20.14 -31.42
C LYS A 65 35.64 21.19 -32.32
N THR A 66 34.70 20.80 -33.17
CA THR A 66 34.01 21.71 -34.09
C THR A 66 32.91 22.50 -33.40
N LEU A 67 32.56 23.67 -33.95
CA LEU A 67 31.44 24.48 -33.46
C LEU A 67 30.13 23.67 -33.47
N LEU A 68 29.87 22.96 -34.57
CA LEU A 68 28.64 22.18 -34.72
C LEU A 68 28.60 20.99 -33.75
N GLY A 69 29.71 20.27 -33.56
CA GLY A 69 29.82 19.20 -32.58
C GLY A 69 29.59 19.69 -31.15
N ARG A 70 30.13 20.87 -30.79
CA ARG A 70 29.92 21.49 -29.47
C ARG A 70 28.48 21.94 -29.24
N LEU A 71 27.81 22.48 -30.25
CA LEU A 71 26.38 22.82 -30.17
C LEU A 71 25.53 21.56 -29.98
N THR A 72 25.79 20.51 -30.75
CA THR A 72 25.10 19.21 -30.60
C THR A 72 25.33 18.63 -29.21
N ALA A 73 26.57 18.57 -28.74
CA ALA A 73 26.90 18.12 -27.39
C ALA A 73 26.23 18.97 -26.30
N SER A 74 26.13 20.28 -26.49
CA SER A 74 25.45 21.16 -25.53
C SER A 74 23.95 20.85 -25.44
N THR A 75 23.28 20.58 -26.57
CA THR A 75 21.87 20.12 -26.55
C THR A 75 21.72 18.76 -25.89
N LEU A 76 22.66 17.83 -26.14
CA LEU A 76 22.70 16.53 -25.48
C LEU A 76 22.77 16.68 -23.97
N ILE A 77 23.72 17.49 -23.47
CA ILE A 77 23.93 17.68 -22.04
C ILE A 77 22.70 18.29 -21.39
N LEU A 78 22.08 19.31 -22.01
CA LEU A 78 20.84 19.91 -21.50
C LEU A 78 19.68 18.91 -21.45
N ILE A 79 19.48 18.14 -22.51
CA ILE A 79 18.42 17.12 -22.57
C ILE A 79 18.69 16.00 -21.58
N GLY A 80 19.93 15.52 -21.49
CA GLY A 80 20.36 14.49 -20.55
C GLY A 80 20.13 14.91 -19.10
N ALA A 81 20.58 16.12 -18.73
CA ALA A 81 20.38 16.67 -17.39
C ALA A 81 18.90 16.84 -17.03
N ALA A 82 18.09 17.37 -17.96
CA ALA A 82 16.65 17.51 -17.77
C ALA A 82 15.95 16.15 -17.59
N PHE A 83 16.34 15.16 -18.40
CA PHE A 83 15.79 13.81 -18.35
C PHE A 83 16.13 13.12 -17.01
N VAL A 84 17.40 13.13 -16.59
CA VAL A 84 17.84 12.53 -15.32
C VAL A 84 17.12 13.18 -14.13
N SER A 85 17.00 14.51 -14.14
CA SER A 85 16.28 15.26 -13.10
C SER A 85 14.81 14.88 -13.02
N TYR A 86 14.14 14.80 -14.17
CA TYR A 86 12.74 14.37 -14.25
C TYR A 86 12.56 12.93 -13.75
N TYR A 87 13.46 12.02 -14.13
CA TYR A 87 13.42 10.63 -13.69
C TYR A 87 13.52 10.51 -12.18
N TYR A 88 14.50 11.18 -11.57
CA TYR A 88 14.68 11.18 -10.12
C TYR A 88 13.45 11.74 -9.40
N ALA A 89 12.90 12.86 -9.88
CA ALA A 89 11.68 13.45 -9.33
C ALA A 89 10.45 12.52 -9.45
N SER A 90 10.30 11.82 -10.58
CA SER A 90 9.22 10.87 -10.81
C SER A 90 9.33 9.66 -9.87
N MET A 91 10.53 9.11 -9.70
CA MET A 91 10.78 7.98 -8.80
C MET A 91 10.55 8.37 -7.34
N SER A 92 11.07 9.53 -6.92
CA SER A 92 10.82 10.07 -5.58
C SER A 92 9.31 10.26 -5.34
N SER A 93 8.60 10.87 -6.30
CA SER A 93 7.16 11.05 -6.22
C SER A 93 6.40 9.72 -6.14
N TYR A 94 6.85 8.68 -6.86
CA TYR A 94 6.24 7.34 -6.78
C TYR A 94 6.42 6.73 -5.39
N VAL A 95 7.63 6.79 -4.83
CA VAL A 95 7.91 6.29 -3.48
C VAL A 95 7.11 7.06 -2.44
N ILE A 96 7.08 8.39 -2.51
CA ILE A 96 6.30 9.24 -1.60
C ILE A 96 4.82 8.90 -1.70
N LYS A 97 4.24 8.87 -2.91
CA LYS A 97 2.82 8.50 -3.09
C LYS A 97 2.49 7.14 -2.50
N ARG A 98 3.38 6.16 -2.69
CA ARG A 98 3.19 4.81 -2.12
C ARG A 98 3.26 4.83 -0.60
N GLN A 99 4.25 5.52 -0.03
CA GLN A 99 4.39 5.65 1.42
C GLN A 99 3.20 6.38 2.02
N THR A 100 2.75 7.48 1.41
CA THR A 100 1.55 8.22 1.80
C THR A 100 0.31 7.36 1.69
N ALA A 101 0.16 6.54 0.65
CA ALA A 101 -0.98 5.64 0.52
C ALA A 101 -1.01 4.57 1.64
N LEU A 102 0.14 4.04 2.05
CA LEU A 102 0.24 3.13 3.20
C LEU A 102 -0.08 3.85 4.52
N GLN A 103 0.46 5.06 4.70
CA GLN A 103 0.27 5.83 5.92
C GLN A 103 -1.16 6.34 6.09
N LEU A 104 -1.84 6.72 5.00
CA LEU A 104 -3.24 7.16 5.00
C LEU A 104 -4.25 6.02 4.87
N GLY A 105 -3.78 4.78 4.70
CA GLY A 105 -4.63 3.60 4.57
C GLY A 105 -5.43 3.53 3.28
N SER A 106 -4.94 4.12 2.18
CA SER A 106 -5.59 4.08 0.85
C SER A 106 -4.96 3.07 -0.11
N ALA A 107 -3.92 2.36 0.33
CA ALA A 107 -3.29 1.29 -0.45
C ALA A 107 -4.13 0.00 -0.45
N ILE A 108 -3.97 -0.82 -1.49
CA ILE A 108 -4.63 -2.14 -1.59
C ILE A 108 -3.73 -3.22 -0.99
N TYR A 109 -4.31 -4.10 -0.18
CA TYR A 109 -3.64 -5.25 0.40
C TYR A 109 -3.66 -6.45 -0.55
N THR A 110 -2.58 -7.24 -0.60
CA THR A 110 -2.44 -8.34 -1.60
C THR A 110 -1.89 -9.65 -1.05
N LYS A 111 -1.46 -9.70 0.22
CA LYS A 111 -0.95 -10.95 0.80
C LYS A 111 -2.11 -11.89 1.17
N ARG A 112 -1.78 -13.17 1.43
CA ARG A 112 -2.72 -14.24 1.76
C ARG A 112 -2.56 -14.69 3.21
N LYS A 113 -3.53 -15.45 3.72
CA LYS A 113 -3.55 -16.03 5.08
C LYS A 113 -3.32 -14.97 6.16
N HIS A 114 -4.08 -13.89 6.06
CA HIS A 114 -4.04 -12.76 6.99
C HIS A 114 -5.31 -12.68 7.83
N LEU A 115 -5.18 -12.00 8.96
CA LEU A 115 -6.29 -11.65 9.83
C LEU A 115 -6.81 -10.26 9.43
N ILE A 116 -8.13 -10.10 9.36
CA ILE A 116 -8.76 -8.79 9.21
C ILE A 116 -9.39 -8.41 10.55
N ILE A 117 -9.12 -7.20 11.04
CA ILE A 117 -9.75 -6.64 12.23
C ILE A 117 -10.44 -5.33 11.82
N VAL A 118 -11.74 -5.23 12.06
CA VAL A 118 -12.53 -4.01 11.87
C VAL A 118 -12.66 -3.29 13.20
N GLY A 119 -12.32 -2.01 13.20
CA GLY A 119 -12.35 -1.14 14.36
C GLY A 119 -11.00 -1.06 15.09
N TRP A 120 -10.58 0.16 15.38
CA TRP A 120 -9.41 0.45 16.19
C TRP A 120 -9.81 0.98 17.56
N ASN A 121 -9.55 0.19 18.59
CA ASN A 121 -9.79 0.53 20.00
C ASN A 121 -8.74 -0.16 20.90
N GLU A 122 -8.82 0.08 22.21
CA GLU A 122 -7.91 -0.55 23.18
C GLU A 122 -7.97 -2.09 23.15
N CYS A 123 -9.13 -2.68 22.87
CA CYS A 123 -9.25 -4.14 22.73
C CYS A 123 -8.46 -4.65 21.51
N THR A 124 -8.61 -4.00 20.34
CA THR A 124 -7.83 -4.32 19.14
C THR A 124 -6.33 -4.20 19.40
N LYS A 125 -5.90 -3.12 20.07
CA LYS A 125 -4.49 -2.92 20.43
C LYS A 125 -3.96 -4.04 21.34
N MET A 126 -4.68 -4.36 22.41
CA MET A 126 -4.30 -5.46 23.32
C MET A 126 -4.29 -6.82 22.63
N LEU A 127 -5.24 -7.07 21.72
CA LEU A 127 -5.33 -8.30 20.94
C LEU A 127 -4.10 -8.44 20.05
N ILE A 128 -3.72 -7.37 19.35
CA ILE A 128 -2.52 -7.34 18.51
C ILE A 128 -1.26 -7.55 19.36
N ASP A 129 -1.10 -6.82 20.47
CA ASP A 129 0.09 -6.90 21.33
C ASP A 129 0.26 -8.30 21.96
N THR A 130 -0.84 -8.94 22.34
CA THR A 130 -0.82 -10.30 22.89
C THR A 130 -0.50 -11.32 21.80
N TRP A 131 -1.13 -11.21 20.63
CA TRP A 131 -0.90 -12.15 19.54
C TRP A 131 0.48 -12.00 18.94
N HIS A 132 1.02 -10.79 18.86
CA HIS A 132 2.36 -10.56 18.32
C HIS A 132 3.44 -11.30 19.11
N LYS A 133 3.25 -11.51 20.42
CA LYS A 133 4.14 -12.32 21.26
C LYS A 133 4.13 -13.80 20.87
N GLU A 134 2.97 -14.33 20.54
CA GLU A 134 2.81 -15.76 20.20
C GLU A 134 3.08 -16.05 18.72
N ASN A 135 2.77 -15.11 17.82
CA ASN A 135 2.83 -15.29 16.36
C ASN A 135 3.37 -14.04 15.64
N PRO A 136 4.68 -13.75 15.73
CA PRO A 136 5.25 -12.46 15.33
C PRO A 136 5.29 -12.17 13.82
N ARG A 137 4.93 -13.12 12.98
CA ARG A 137 4.95 -12.99 11.51
C ARG A 137 3.57 -13.00 10.86
N ARG A 138 2.50 -13.04 11.66
CA ARG A 138 1.15 -13.14 11.12
C ARG A 138 0.75 -11.80 10.53
N ASN A 139 0.39 -11.78 9.24
CA ASN A 139 -0.03 -10.52 8.65
C ASN A 139 -1.44 -10.14 9.14
N ILE A 140 -1.61 -8.87 9.52
CA ILE A 140 -2.87 -8.31 10.03
C ILE A 140 -3.24 -7.11 9.17
N VAL A 141 -4.53 -6.97 8.87
CA VAL A 141 -5.15 -5.82 8.22
C VAL A 141 -6.14 -5.19 9.20
N ILE A 142 -5.95 -3.91 9.53
CA ILE A 142 -6.88 -3.11 10.32
C ILE A 142 -7.73 -2.28 9.36
N ILE A 143 -9.04 -2.27 9.56
CA ILE A 143 -9.98 -1.43 8.82
C ILE A 143 -10.66 -0.48 9.81
N ASP A 144 -10.50 0.82 9.60
CA ASP A 144 -11.19 1.83 10.41
C ASP A 144 -11.33 3.14 9.62
N GLU A 145 -12.57 3.62 9.45
CA GLU A 145 -12.85 4.86 8.70
C GLU A 145 -12.51 6.15 9.47
N THR A 146 -12.49 6.07 10.81
CA THR A 146 -12.39 7.23 11.69
C THR A 146 -10.95 7.70 11.89
N LEU A 147 -9.99 6.79 11.71
CA LEU A 147 -8.57 7.10 11.85
C LEU A 147 -8.06 8.03 10.75
N GLU A 148 -7.30 9.05 11.13
CA GLU A 148 -6.66 9.97 10.17
C GLU A 148 -5.42 9.37 9.50
N SER A 149 -4.71 8.50 10.20
CA SER A 149 -3.48 7.87 9.72
C SER A 149 -3.25 6.51 10.38
N HIS A 150 -2.28 5.78 9.86
CA HIS A 150 -1.90 4.44 10.31
C HIS A 150 -1.62 4.40 11.82
N PRO A 151 -2.34 3.58 12.61
CA PRO A 151 -2.23 3.60 14.07
C PRO A 151 -0.93 2.99 14.61
N MET A 152 -0.30 2.08 13.85
CA MET A 152 0.95 1.40 14.22
C MET A 152 2.00 1.40 13.07
N PRO A 153 2.53 2.56 12.66
CA PRO A 153 3.30 2.72 11.42
C PRO A 153 4.63 1.93 11.39
N ASP A 154 5.22 1.65 12.56
CA ASP A 154 6.50 0.94 12.68
C ASP A 154 6.33 -0.59 12.75
N THR A 155 5.16 -1.10 12.40
CA THR A 155 4.83 -2.53 12.45
C THR A 155 4.53 -3.10 11.07
N HIS A 156 4.45 -4.43 10.98
CA HIS A 156 4.10 -5.13 9.73
C HIS A 156 2.58 -5.22 9.48
N ILE A 157 1.80 -4.48 10.27
CA ILE A 157 0.35 -4.38 10.18
C ILE A 157 0.01 -3.47 9.00
N PHE A 158 -1.06 -3.81 8.29
CA PHE A 158 -1.58 -2.99 7.21
C PHE A 158 -2.83 -2.26 7.69
N PHE A 159 -2.99 -1.00 7.30
CA PHE A 159 -4.14 -0.19 7.65
C PHE A 159 -4.94 0.18 6.39
N LEU A 160 -6.26 0.12 6.50
CA LEU A 160 -7.22 0.57 5.52
C LEU A 160 -8.16 1.60 6.15
N LYS A 161 -8.11 2.83 5.65
CA LYS A 161 -8.99 3.91 6.09
C LYS A 161 -10.29 3.85 5.30
N ASN A 162 -11.15 2.93 5.70
CA ASN A 162 -12.31 2.54 4.90
C ASN A 162 -13.49 2.16 5.79
N ASP A 163 -14.71 2.40 5.30
CA ASP A 163 -15.94 1.92 5.93
C ASP A 163 -16.14 0.43 5.61
N SER A 164 -16.24 -0.39 6.65
CA SER A 164 -16.43 -1.84 6.55
C SER A 164 -17.83 -2.25 6.08
N THR A 165 -18.78 -1.32 5.98
CA THR A 165 -20.10 -1.59 5.39
C THR A 165 -20.09 -1.55 3.85
N ASN A 166 -18.98 -1.12 3.24
CA ASN A 166 -18.80 -1.03 1.80
C ASN A 166 -18.04 -2.24 1.23
N GLU A 167 -18.53 -2.81 0.12
CA GLU A 167 -17.90 -3.91 -0.63
C GLU A 167 -16.43 -3.65 -0.99
N GLN A 168 -16.11 -2.42 -1.45
CA GLN A 168 -14.75 -2.09 -1.92
C GLN A 168 -13.70 -2.26 -0.83
N THR A 169 -14.08 -2.04 0.42
CA THR A 169 -13.22 -2.21 1.59
C THR A 169 -12.73 -3.64 1.73
N TRP A 170 -13.62 -4.62 1.51
CA TRP A 170 -13.30 -6.04 1.61
C TRP A 170 -12.42 -6.52 0.46
N ILE A 171 -12.64 -5.95 -0.75
CA ILE A 171 -11.77 -6.18 -1.91
C ILE A 171 -10.37 -5.62 -1.64
N HIS A 172 -10.28 -4.38 -1.14
CA HIS A 172 -9.01 -3.75 -0.78
C HIS A 172 -8.28 -4.48 0.35
N ALA A 173 -9.02 -5.18 1.22
CA ALA A 173 -8.47 -6.03 2.28
C ALA A 173 -8.10 -7.44 1.82
N ASN A 174 -8.33 -7.80 0.54
CA ASN A 174 -8.11 -9.14 -0.01
C ASN A 174 -8.85 -10.23 0.80
N VAL A 175 -10.12 -10.02 1.12
CA VAL A 175 -10.86 -10.88 2.05
C VAL A 175 -10.96 -12.36 1.61
N THR A 176 -10.96 -12.63 0.30
CA THR A 176 -10.98 -13.98 -0.29
C THR A 176 -9.82 -14.85 0.22
N GLU A 177 -8.70 -14.23 0.56
CA GLU A 177 -7.50 -14.91 1.03
C GLU A 177 -7.27 -14.76 2.53
N SER A 178 -8.24 -14.15 3.25
CA SER A 178 -8.18 -14.00 4.71
C SER A 178 -8.52 -15.32 5.42
N GLU A 179 -7.98 -15.49 6.63
CA GLU A 179 -8.23 -16.68 7.45
C GLU A 179 -9.37 -16.45 8.44
N PHE A 180 -9.38 -15.29 9.09
CA PHE A 180 -10.40 -14.89 10.05
C PHE A 180 -10.68 -13.39 9.94
N ILE A 181 -11.90 -13.01 10.30
CA ILE A 181 -12.36 -11.63 10.37
C ILE A 181 -12.87 -11.38 11.78
N ILE A 182 -12.36 -10.35 12.45
CA ILE A 182 -12.79 -9.90 13.76
C ILE A 182 -13.47 -8.55 13.60
N LEU A 183 -14.74 -8.46 13.97
CA LEU A 183 -15.49 -7.20 13.99
C LEU A 183 -15.57 -6.73 15.44
N THR A 184 -14.91 -5.63 15.76
CA THR A 184 -14.91 -5.05 17.12
C THR A 184 -15.95 -3.96 17.25
N ALA A 185 -16.43 -3.76 18.48
CA ALA A 185 -17.38 -2.70 18.77
C ALA A 185 -16.65 -1.35 18.93
N ASP A 186 -17.16 -0.33 18.26
CA ASP A 186 -16.73 1.05 18.46
C ASP A 186 -17.31 1.58 19.78
N ARG A 187 -16.42 1.77 20.78
CA ARG A 187 -16.80 2.23 22.12
C ARG A 187 -17.04 3.73 22.22
N SER A 188 -16.75 4.50 21.17
CA SER A 188 -17.07 5.93 21.13
C SER A 188 -18.56 6.19 20.84
N LYS A 189 -19.27 5.18 20.33
CA LYS A 189 -20.69 5.21 20.02
C LYS A 189 -21.52 4.59 21.14
N THR A 190 -22.83 4.86 21.11
CA THR A 190 -23.77 4.11 21.97
C THR A 190 -23.72 2.63 21.65
N GLU A 191 -23.90 1.75 22.65
CA GLU A 191 -23.84 0.29 22.47
C GLU A 191 -24.70 -0.18 21.28
N ARG A 192 -25.93 0.34 21.19
CA ARG A 192 -26.85 0.01 20.10
C ARG A 192 -26.32 0.46 18.74
N ALA A 193 -25.79 1.67 18.62
CA ALA A 193 -25.26 2.17 17.35
C ALA A 193 -24.00 1.41 16.94
N SER A 194 -23.15 1.08 17.90
CA SER A 194 -21.95 0.27 17.72
C SER A 194 -22.27 -1.12 17.19
N ASP A 195 -23.19 -1.83 17.85
CA ASP A 195 -23.62 -3.17 17.43
C ASP A 195 -24.29 -3.17 16.05
N LEU A 196 -25.06 -2.12 15.73
CA LEU A 196 -25.67 -1.99 14.41
C LEU A 196 -24.62 -1.82 13.31
N HIS A 197 -23.53 -1.10 13.55
CA HIS A 197 -22.42 -1.01 12.61
C HIS A 197 -21.75 -2.38 12.42
N VAL A 198 -21.43 -3.09 13.51
CA VAL A 198 -20.87 -4.46 13.45
C VAL A 198 -21.77 -5.39 12.63
N ILE A 199 -23.08 -5.36 12.87
CA ILE A 199 -24.06 -6.18 12.14
C ILE A 199 -24.13 -5.77 10.66
N ALA A 200 -24.06 -4.48 10.34
CA ALA A 200 -24.06 -4.01 8.95
C ALA A 200 -22.80 -4.48 8.19
N SER A 201 -21.63 -4.37 8.80
CA SER A 201 -20.36 -4.87 8.24
C SER A 201 -20.40 -6.38 8.06
N LEU A 202 -20.96 -7.11 9.03
CA LEU A 202 -21.16 -8.55 8.98
C LEU A 202 -22.09 -8.96 7.81
N LEU A 203 -23.20 -8.26 7.63
CA LEU A 203 -24.11 -8.50 6.50
C LEU A 203 -23.43 -8.24 5.16
N CYS A 204 -22.64 -7.17 5.05
CA CYS A 204 -21.86 -6.87 3.85
C CYS A 204 -20.93 -8.04 3.51
N ILE A 205 -20.11 -8.48 4.48
CA ILE A 205 -19.15 -9.55 4.21
C ILE A 205 -19.82 -10.90 3.96
N LYS A 206 -20.83 -11.29 4.76
CA LYS A 206 -21.52 -12.57 4.58
C LYS A 206 -22.39 -12.61 3.33
N GLY A 207 -22.86 -11.45 2.85
CA GLY A 207 -23.54 -11.35 1.56
C GLY A 207 -22.63 -11.57 0.36
N LEU A 208 -21.37 -11.12 0.45
CA LEU A 208 -20.38 -11.25 -0.63
C LEU A 208 -19.60 -12.58 -0.55
N TYR A 209 -19.25 -13.00 0.66
CA TYR A 209 -18.41 -14.16 0.96
C TYR A 209 -19.06 -14.97 2.11
N PRO A 210 -20.08 -15.81 1.82
CA PRO A 210 -20.83 -16.53 2.85
C PRO A 210 -19.97 -17.42 3.76
N GLU A 211 -18.89 -17.98 3.21
CA GLU A 211 -17.96 -18.90 3.90
C GLU A 211 -16.91 -18.17 4.77
N ALA A 212 -16.83 -16.84 4.71
CA ALA A 212 -15.84 -16.09 5.49
C ALA A 212 -16.09 -16.29 6.99
N THR A 213 -15.07 -16.66 7.77
CA THR A 213 -15.22 -16.88 9.21
C THR A 213 -15.17 -15.56 9.99
N CYS A 214 -16.29 -15.17 10.58
CA CYS A 214 -16.49 -13.90 11.27
C CYS A 214 -16.72 -14.09 12.78
N ILE A 215 -15.87 -13.43 13.57
CA ILE A 215 -15.98 -13.32 15.02
C ILE A 215 -16.42 -11.89 15.33
N CYS A 216 -17.54 -11.71 16.02
CA CYS A 216 -18.13 -10.40 16.26
C CYS A 216 -18.17 -10.07 17.74
N GLU A 217 -17.68 -8.90 18.12
CA GLU A 217 -17.94 -8.28 19.41
C GLU A 217 -19.32 -7.64 19.39
N ILE A 218 -20.14 -7.90 20.41
CA ILE A 218 -21.46 -7.28 20.60
C ILE A 218 -21.55 -6.79 22.04
N MET A 219 -21.91 -5.53 22.23
CA MET A 219 -22.01 -4.90 23.54
C MET A 219 -23.38 -5.13 24.17
N ALA A 220 -24.46 -4.95 23.40
CA ALA A 220 -25.82 -5.07 23.90
C ALA A 220 -26.35 -6.51 23.74
N PRO A 221 -26.70 -7.22 24.84
CA PRO A 221 -27.10 -8.63 24.78
C PRO A 221 -28.28 -8.91 23.84
N PHE A 222 -29.21 -7.95 23.70
CA PHE A 222 -30.37 -8.12 22.81
C PHE A 222 -29.99 -8.14 21.32
N GLN A 223 -28.83 -7.61 20.92
CA GLN A 223 -28.34 -7.61 19.54
C GLN A 223 -27.68 -8.93 19.14
N MET A 224 -27.33 -9.80 20.08
CA MET A 224 -26.69 -11.10 19.79
C MET A 224 -27.51 -11.95 18.82
N LYS A 225 -28.85 -11.94 18.95
CA LYS A 225 -29.74 -12.67 18.04
C LYS A 225 -29.67 -12.12 16.61
N ASN A 226 -29.50 -10.80 16.45
CA ASN A 226 -29.41 -10.16 15.14
C ASN A 226 -28.05 -10.44 14.51
N ALA A 227 -26.94 -10.37 15.27
CA ALA A 227 -25.61 -10.76 14.79
C ALA A 227 -25.57 -12.23 14.34
N LYS A 228 -26.19 -13.14 15.10
CA LYS A 228 -26.28 -14.56 14.70
C LYS A 228 -27.07 -14.75 13.41
N ARG A 229 -28.19 -14.04 13.23
CA ARG A 229 -29.00 -14.07 12.00
C ARG A 229 -28.27 -13.48 10.79
N ALA A 230 -27.41 -12.48 11.01
CA ALA A 230 -26.56 -11.89 9.99
C ALA A 230 -25.39 -12.79 9.55
N GLY A 231 -25.16 -13.91 10.26
CA GLY A 231 -24.18 -14.93 9.85
C GLY A 231 -22.92 -15.00 10.71
N ALA A 232 -22.89 -14.40 11.90
CA ALA A 232 -21.73 -14.49 12.80
C ALA A 232 -21.44 -15.94 13.19
N ASP A 233 -20.19 -16.40 13.00
CA ASP A 233 -19.76 -17.75 13.38
C ASP A 233 -19.48 -17.86 14.88
N ARG A 234 -18.99 -16.76 15.47
CA ARG A 234 -18.75 -16.58 16.90
C ARG A 234 -19.16 -15.18 17.32
N ILE A 235 -19.74 -15.06 18.52
CA ILE A 235 -20.14 -13.79 19.11
C ILE A 235 -19.52 -13.68 20.50
N ILE A 236 -18.82 -12.57 20.74
CA ILE A 236 -18.25 -12.20 22.04
C ILE A 236 -19.14 -11.11 22.63
N ALA A 237 -19.94 -11.47 23.64
CA ALA A 237 -20.82 -10.53 24.33
C ALA A 237 -20.07 -9.83 25.46
N THR A 238 -19.30 -8.80 25.15
CA THR A 238 -18.29 -8.21 26.05
C THR A 238 -18.86 -7.81 27.40
N ASN A 239 -19.97 -7.06 27.43
CA ASN A 239 -20.58 -6.61 28.69
C ASN A 239 -21.11 -7.78 29.54
N THR A 240 -21.58 -8.85 28.91
CA THR A 240 -22.04 -10.06 29.62
C THR A 240 -20.87 -10.79 30.25
N ILE A 241 -19.77 -10.98 29.51
CA ILE A 241 -18.57 -11.65 30.01
C ILE A 241 -17.97 -10.85 31.18
N ILE A 242 -17.81 -9.53 31.00
CA ILE A 242 -17.28 -8.64 32.06
C ILE A 242 -18.17 -8.69 33.29
N SER A 243 -19.50 -8.62 33.12
CA SER A 243 -20.43 -8.71 34.26
C SER A 243 -20.32 -10.03 35.02
N GLN A 244 -20.14 -11.16 34.32
CA GLN A 244 -19.96 -12.47 34.95
C GLN A 244 -18.65 -12.54 35.73
N THR A 245 -17.55 -12.11 35.11
CA THR A 245 -16.23 -12.10 35.76
C THR A 245 -16.21 -11.19 37.00
N ILE A 246 -16.90 -10.04 36.97
CA ILE A 246 -17.01 -9.16 38.15
C ILE A 246 -17.75 -9.87 39.28
N ILE A 247 -18.89 -10.52 39.01
CA ILE A 247 -19.66 -11.25 40.03
C ILE A 247 -18.83 -12.38 40.63
N GLU A 248 -18.18 -13.19 39.78
CA GLU A 248 -17.30 -14.27 40.22
C GLU A 248 -16.16 -13.78 41.11
N THR A 249 -15.59 -12.60 40.79
CA THR A 249 -14.52 -11.99 41.59
C THR A 249 -15.04 -11.54 42.96
N VAL A 250 -16.22 -10.90 43.00
CA VAL A 250 -16.85 -10.45 44.25
C VAL A 250 -17.21 -11.65 45.15
N GLU A 251 -17.68 -12.75 44.57
CA GLU A 251 -18.01 -13.97 45.32
C GLU A 251 -16.77 -14.69 45.86
N GLN A 252 -15.60 -14.49 45.24
CA GLN A 252 -14.33 -15.06 45.68
C GLN A 252 -13.59 -14.21 46.71
N GLU A 253 -13.93 -12.93 46.89
CA GLU A 253 -13.36 -12.12 47.98
C GLU A 253 -13.97 -12.56 49.33
N PRO A 254 -13.15 -13.07 50.28
CA PRO A 254 -13.66 -13.40 51.60
C PRO A 254 -14.17 -12.11 52.25
N SER A 255 -15.42 -12.14 52.73
CA SER A 255 -16.01 -11.01 53.46
C SER A 255 -15.10 -10.64 54.63
N SER A 256 -14.33 -9.56 54.49
CA SER A 256 -13.52 -9.01 55.57
C SER A 256 -14.48 -8.42 56.60
N ARG A 257 -14.76 -9.19 57.65
CA ARG A 257 -15.31 -8.70 58.91
C ARG A 257 -14.17 -8.30 59.84
#